data_AF-A0A7W0UVF1-F1
#
_entry.id   AF-A0A7W0UVF1-F1
#
_cell.length_a   1.000
_cell.length_b   1.000
_cell.length_c   1.000
_cell.angle_alpha   90.00
_cell.angle_beta   90.00
_cell.angle_gamma   90.00
#
_symmetry.space_group_name_H-M   'P 1'
#
loop_
_entity.id
_entity.type
_entity.pdbx_description
1 polymer ?
#
loop_
_entity_poly.entity_id
_entity_poly.type
_entity_poly.pdbx_seq_one_letter_code
_entity_poly.pdbx_strand_id
1 'polypeptide(L)' 'MQTTFLGTSAGVPTCLRNVSSVALRLSQRGEWWMFDCGEATQHQILH' A
#
# COMPACT_ATOMS: atom_id res chain seq x y z
N MET A 1 -15.25 -5.49 -1.24
CA MET A 1 -13.79 -5.66 -1.30
C MET A 1 -13.21 -4.41 -1.95
N GLN A 2 -12.23 -3.77 -1.30
CA GLN A 2 -11.60 -2.54 -1.79
C GLN A 2 -10.08 -2.71 -1.74
N THR A 3 -9.40 -2.34 -2.82
CA THR A 3 -7.94 -2.38 -2.92
C THR A 3 -7.40 -0.96 -2.99
N THR A 4 -6.38 -0.66 -2.19
CA THR A 4 -5.67 0.62 -2.19
C THR A 4 -4.20 0.36 -2.49
N PHE A 5 -3.69 0.97 -3.56
CA PHE A 5 -2.27 0.92 -3.88
C PHE A 5 -1.54 2.02 -3.11
N LEU A 6 -0.63 1.61 -2.21
CA LEU A 6 0.22 2.52 -1.44
C LEU A 6 1.59 2.70 -2.13
N GLY A 7 2.00 1.74 -2.95
CA GLY A 7 3.11 1.92 -3.87
C GLY A 7 3.16 0.84 -4.94
N THR A 8 3.69 1.23 -6.10
CA THR A 8 3.65 0.44 -7.35
C THR A 8 4.97 0.48 -8.12
N SER A 9 6.03 1.08 -7.55
CA SER A 9 7.36 1.06 -8.13
C SER A 9 8.09 -0.24 -7.80
N ALA A 10 8.85 -0.77 -8.76
CA ALA A 10 9.68 -1.96 -8.58
C ALA A 10 11.10 -1.58 -8.14
N GLY A 11 11.59 -2.21 -7.07
CA GLY A 11 12.96 -2.08 -6.57
C GLY A 11 13.24 -0.77 -5.82
N VAL A 12 13.05 0.39 -6.47
CA VAL A 12 13.37 1.71 -5.92
C VAL A 12 12.20 2.69 -6.06
N PRO A 13 12.02 3.64 -5.12
CA PRO A 13 11.00 4.69 -5.25
C PRO A 13 11.35 5.65 -6.38
N THR A 14 10.34 6.35 -6.90
CA THR A 14 10.48 7.42 -7.90
C THR A 14 9.77 8.66 -7.41
N CYS A 15 9.95 9.80 -8.08
CA CYS A 15 9.24 11.04 -7.75
C CYS A 15 7.71 10.91 -7.77
N LEU A 16 7.16 9.91 -8.48
CA LEU A 16 5.71 9.73 -8.68
C LEU A 16 5.14 8.50 -7.98
N ARG A 17 5.97 7.54 -7.58
CA ARG A 17 5.52 6.23 -7.08
C ARG A 17 6.44 5.71 -5.99
N ASN A 18 5.85 5.37 -4.85
CA ASN A 18 6.56 4.61 -3.81
C ASN A 18 6.76 3.14 -4.22
N VAL A 19 7.62 2.42 -3.49
CA VAL A 19 7.86 0.97 -3.65
C VAL A 19 6.66 0.11 -3.25
N SER A 20 6.66 -1.17 -3.65
CA SER A 20 5.53 -2.11 -3.51
C SER A 20 4.85 -2.09 -2.13
N SER A 21 3.55 -1.77 -2.13
CA SER A 21 2.65 -2.03 -1.01
C SER A 21 1.18 -1.86 -1.41
N VAL A 22 0.33 -2.79 -1.00
CA VAL A 22 -1.11 -2.81 -1.29
C VAL A 22 -1.90 -3.12 -0.03
N ALA A 23 -2.94 -2.33 0.23
CA ALA A 23 -3.90 -2.59 1.30
C ALA A 23 -5.22 -3.13 0.73
N LEU A 24 -5.72 -4.23 1.29
CA LEU A 24 -6.99 -4.86 0.92
C LEU A 24 -7.96 -4.76 2.09
N ARG A 25 -9.14 -4.17 1.85
CA ARG A 25 -10.25 -4.15 2.81
C ARG A 25 -11.31 -5.17 2.40
N LEU A 26 -11.55 -6.14 3.26
CA LEU A 26 -12.66 -7.09 3.10
C LEU A 26 -13.91 -6.52 3.79
N SER A 27 -14.94 -6.27 2.98
CA SER A 27 -16.20 -5.63 3.42
C SER A 27 -16.97 -6.43 4.48
N GLN A 28 -16.69 -7.74 4.60
CA GLN A 28 -17.39 -8.62 5.52
C GLN A 28 -16.85 -8.59 6.96
N ARG A 29 -15.59 -8.18 7.18
CA ARG A 29 -14.95 -8.27 8.49
C ARG A 29 -14.39 -6.94 9.01
N GLY A 30 -14.36 -5.90 8.18
CA GLY A 30 -13.75 -4.62 8.55
C GLY A 30 -12.23 -4.68 8.69
N GLU A 31 -11.63 -5.85 8.45
CA GLU A 31 -10.20 -6.10 8.50
C GLU A 31 -9.49 -5.47 7.29
N TRP A 32 -8.27 -5.01 7.56
CA TRP A 32 -7.31 -4.60 6.54
C TRP A 32 -6.19 -5.62 6.48
N TRP A 33 -5.92 -6.11 5.28
CA TRP A 33 -4.77 -6.96 5.01
C TRP A 33 -3.77 -6.16 4.19
N MET A 34 -2.49 -6.24 4.58
CA MET A 34 -1.41 -5.55 3.90
C MET A 34 -0.53 -6.56 3.17
N PHE A 35 -0.33 -6.31 1.88
CA PHE A 35 0.53 -7.12 1.01
C PHE A 35 1.73 -6.24 0.64
N ASP A 36 2.92 -6.70 1.03
CA ASP A 36 4.17 -5.96 1.04
C ASP A 36 4.16 -4.68 1.90
N CYS A 37 5.36 -4.28 2.33
CA CYS A 37 5.57 -3.08 3.12
C CYS A 37 6.93 -2.47 2.73
N GLY A 38 7.01 -1.95 1.51
CA GLY A 38 8.18 -1.21 1.07
C GLY A 38 8.50 -0.02 1.97
N GLU A 39 9.71 0.51 1.83
CA GLU A 39 10.15 1.69 2.58
C GLU A 39 9.10 2.81 2.49
N ALA A 40 8.87 3.48 3.62
CA ALA A 40 7.93 4.59 3.75
C ALA A 40 6.46 4.30 3.39
N THR A 41 5.99 3.05 3.29
CA THR A 41 4.55 2.73 3.17
C THR A 41 3.71 3.45 4.23
N GLN A 42 4.20 3.58 5.47
CA GLN A 42 3.51 4.32 6.53
C GLN A 42 3.21 5.78 6.15
N HIS A 43 4.09 6.45 5.40
CA HIS A 43 3.86 7.82 4.95
C HIS A 43 2.70 7.89 3.97
N GLN A 44 2.48 6.85 3.15
CA GLN A 44 1.34 6.77 2.22
C GLN A 44 0.00 6.46 2.92
N ILE A 45 0.05 6.02 4.18
CA ILE A 45 -1.14 5.79 5.02
C ILE A 45 -1.49 7.04 5.82
N LEU A 46 -0.47 7.77 6.28
CA LEU A 46 -0.61 8.94 7.16
C LEU A 46 -0.83 10.27 6.40
N HIS A 47 -0.59 10.28 5.09
CA HIS A 47 -0.80 11.43 4.19
C HIS A 47 -1.86 11.11 3.14
#